data_AF-A0A0M8Y4Y0-F1
#
_entry.id   AF-A0A0M8Y4Y0-F1
#
_cell.length_a   1.000
_cell.length_b   1.000
_cell.length_c   1.000
_cell.angle_alpha   90.00
_cell.angle_beta   90.00
_cell.angle_gamma   90.00
#
_symmetry.space_group_name_H-M   'P 1'
#
loop_
_entity.id
_entity.type
_entity.pdbx_description
1 polymer ?
#
loop_
_entity_poly.entity_id
_entity_poly.type
_entity_poly.pdbx_seq_one_letter_code
_entity_poly.pdbx_strand_id
1 'polypeptide(L)' 'MSEVADLLAALREGALDLDTVARRFRERSWPAPPAGDPVTTVPGSFEEVVLAYARGDLTDEQYATLLCAAVSATGGA' A
#
# COMPACT_ATOMS: atom_id res chain seq x y z
N MET A 1 7.26 -13.12 -0.57
CA MET A 1 5.99 -12.41 -0.29
C MET A 1 6.36 -11.20 0.55
N SER A 2 5.80 -10.04 0.20
CA SER A 2 6.00 -8.78 0.92
C SER A 2 4.85 -8.57 1.89
N GLU A 3 5.09 -7.95 3.04
CA GLU A 3 4.02 -7.62 4.00
C GLU A 3 2.87 -6.83 3.36
N VAL A 4 3.15 -5.96 2.38
CA VAL A 4 2.12 -5.24 1.61
C VAL A 4 1.25 -6.20 0.81
N ALA A 5 1.85 -7.19 0.13
CA ALA A 5 1.12 -8.21 -0.60
C ALA A 5 0.26 -9.09 0.33
N ASP A 6 0.78 -9.45 1.50
CA ASP A 6 0.03 -10.20 2.52
C ASP A 6 -1.16 -9.39 3.07
N LEU A 7 -0.99 -8.10 3.33
CA LEU A 7 -2.07 -7.20 3.78
C LEU A 7 -3.14 -7.00 2.70
N LEU A 8 -2.73 -6.86 1.43
CA LEU A 8 -3.65 -6.74 0.30
C LEU A 8 -4.42 -8.05 0.06
N ALA A 9 -3.76 -9.20 0.21
CA ALA A 9 -4.41 -10.51 0.15
C ALA A 9 -5.43 -10.67 1.27
N ALA A 10 -5.06 -10.34 2.52
CA ALA A 10 -5.97 -10.39 3.65
C ALA A 10 -7.17 -9.44 3.51
N LEU A 11 -6.97 -8.25 2.93
CA LEU A 11 -8.06 -7.31 2.61
C LEU A 11 -9.03 -7.92 1.58
N ARG A 12 -8.47 -8.52 0.53
CA ARG A 12 -9.25 -9.15 -0.55
C ARG A 12 -10.03 -10.37 -0.07
N GLU A 13 -9.42 -11.18 0.79
CA GLU A 13 -10.06 -12.35 1.39
C GLU A 13 -11.07 -11.98 2.49
N GLY A 14 -11.15 -10.71 2.87
CA GLY A 14 -12.00 -10.23 3.96
C GLY A 14 -11.51 -10.67 5.34
N ALA A 15 -10.27 -11.14 5.44
CA ALA A 15 -9.61 -11.50 6.70
C ALA A 15 -9.20 -10.25 7.50
N LEU A 16 -8.98 -9.11 6.82
CA LEU A 16 -8.73 -7.81 7.43
C LEU A 16 -9.60 -6.73 6.81
N ASP A 17 -10.10 -5.82 7.65
CA ASP A 17 -10.82 -4.63 7.19
C ASP A 17 -9.90 -3.58 6.59
N LEU A 18 -10.45 -2.78 5.67
CA LEU A 18 -9.76 -1.65 5.03
C LEU A 18 -9.14 -0.70 6.06
N ASP A 19 -9.85 -0.38 7.14
CA ASP A 19 -9.35 0.50 8.20
C ASP A 19 -8.14 -0.10 8.93
N THR A 20 -8.15 -1.42 9.17
CA THR A 20 -7.03 -2.11 9.79
C THR A 20 -5.80 -2.09 8.89
N VAL A 21 -5.98 -2.35 7.59
CA VAL A 21 -4.88 -2.29 6.62
C VAL A 21 -4.37 -0.86 6.46
N ALA A 22 -5.27 0.13 6.39
CA ALA A 22 -4.92 1.55 6.30
C ALA A 22 -4.14 2.02 7.54
N ARG A 23 -4.53 1.61 8.75
CA ARG A 23 -3.77 1.89 9.97
C ARG A 23 -2.35 1.33 9.89
N ARG A 24 -2.20 0.07 9.47
CA ARG A 24 -0.86 -0.54 9.29
C ARG A 24 -0.03 0.21 8.27
N PHE A 25 -0.65 0.65 7.18
CA PHE A 25 0.00 1.46 6.16
C PHE A 25 0.44 2.82 6.72
N ARG A 26 -0.32 3.42 7.63
CA ARG A 26 0.03 4.67 8.31
C ARG A 26 1.15 4.51 9.33
N GLU A 27 1.16 3.40 10.07
CA GLU A 27 2.18 3.10 11.09
C GLU A 27 3.51 2.64 10.46
N ARG A 28 3.46 2.14 9.22
CA ARG A 28 4.63 1.66 8.48
C ARG A 28 5.40 2.81 7.84
N SER A 29 6.73 2.71 7.92
CA SER A 29 7.62 3.58 7.15
C SER A 29 7.73 3.09 5.71
N TRP A 30 7.34 3.92 4.76
CA TRP A 30 7.43 3.60 3.35
C TRP A 30 8.81 3.96 2.81
N PRO A 31 9.48 3.05 2.08
CA PRO A 31 10.71 3.42 1.39
C PRO A 31 10.38 4.53 0.38
N ALA A 32 11.05 5.67 0.51
CA ALA A 32 10.99 6.72 -0.49
C ALA A 32 11.58 6.17 -1.80
N PRO A 33 10.96 6.43 -2.96
CA PRO A 33 11.56 6.03 -4.23
C PRO A 33 12.93 6.72 -4.35
N PRO A 34 14.01 5.99 -4.68
CA PRO A 34 15.29 6.64 -4.97
C PRO A 34 15.08 7.62 -6.12
N ALA A 35 15.65 8.82 -6.00
CA ALA A 35 15.37 9.97 -6.87
C ALA A 35 15.84 9.84 -8.34
N GLY A 36 15.97 8.62 -8.88
CA GLY A 36 16.60 8.40 -10.19
C GLY A 36 16.11 7.22 -11.04
N ASP A 37 15.41 6.20 -10.49
CA ASP A 37 15.09 4.99 -11.28
C ASP A 37 13.69 4.43 -10.95
N PRO A 38 12.69 4.60 -11.84
CA PRO A 38 11.32 4.12 -11.63
C PRO A 38 11.06 2.68 -12.10
N VAL A 39 12.08 1.84 -12.29
CA VAL A 39 11.93 0.58 -13.07
C VAL A 39 11.83 -0.70 -12.22
N THR A 40 12.20 -0.68 -10.94
CA THR A 40 12.13 -1.88 -10.11
C THR A 40 11.00 -1.78 -9.11
N THR A 41 9.97 -2.60 -9.27
CA THR A 41 8.96 -2.84 -8.23
C THR A 41 9.69 -3.29 -6.96
N VAL A 42 9.81 -2.39 -5.98
CA VAL A 42 10.47 -2.73 -4.72
C VAL A 42 9.49 -3.53 -3.86
N PRO A 43 9.79 -4.78 -3.48
CA PRO A 43 8.91 -5.57 -2.62
C PRO A 43 8.64 -4.82 -1.30
N GLY A 44 7.36 -4.66 -0.94
CA GLY A 44 6.92 -3.91 0.24
C GLY A 44 6.83 -2.40 0.04
N SER A 45 6.94 -1.91 -1.20
CA SER A 45 6.68 -0.51 -1.57
C SER A 45 5.21 -0.28 -1.92
N PHE A 46 4.84 1.00 -2.05
CA PHE A 46 3.48 1.39 -2.45
C PHE A 46 3.15 0.97 -3.89
N GLU A 47 4.15 0.62 -4.70
CA GLU A 47 3.93 0.14 -6.08
C GLU A 47 3.12 -1.16 -6.12
N GLU A 48 3.22 -2.02 -5.10
CA GLU A 48 2.40 -3.23 -5.04
C GLU A 48 0.90 -2.90 -4.91
N VAL A 49 0.57 -1.78 -4.24
CA VAL A 49 -0.80 -1.26 -4.11
C VAL A 49 -1.30 -0.71 -5.44
N VAL A 50 -0.43 0.02 -6.15
CA VAL A 50 -0.72 0.53 -7.50
C VAL A 50 -0.94 -0.62 -8.47
N LEU A 51 -0.12 -1.68 -8.39
CA LEU A 51 -0.28 -2.88 -9.22
C LEU A 51 -1.57 -3.64 -8.90
N ALA A 52 -1.95 -3.75 -7.61
CA ALA A 52 -3.21 -4.36 -7.21
C ALA A 52 -4.41 -3.56 -7.73
N TYR A 53 -4.36 -2.23 -7.65
CA TYR A 53 -5.37 -1.35 -8.23
C TYR A 53 -5.44 -1.48 -9.77
N ALA A 54 -4.29 -1.46 -10.45
CA ALA A 54 -4.21 -1.63 -11.90
C ALA A 54 -4.71 -3.01 -12.36
N ARG A 55 -4.59 -4.05 -11.52
CA ARG A 55 -5.16 -5.38 -11.78
C ARG A 55 -6.67 -5.45 -11.55
N GLY A 56 -7.26 -4.46 -10.88
CA GLY A 56 -8.65 -4.47 -10.45
C GLY A 56 -8.90 -5.28 -9.16
N ASP A 57 -7.84 -5.58 -8.40
CA ASP A 57 -7.95 -6.23 -7.08
C ASP A 57 -8.40 -5.24 -5.99
N LEU A 58 -8.30 -3.93 -6.24
CA LEU A 58 -8.74 -2.86 -5.34
C LEU A 58 -9.77 -1.97 -6.04
N THR A 59 -10.74 -1.49 -5.28
CA THR A 59 -11.64 -0.43 -5.73
C THR A 59 -10.97 0.95 -5.61
N ASP A 60 -11.50 1.95 -6.34
CA ASP A 60 -11.04 3.34 -6.23
C ASP A 60 -11.02 3.84 -4.79
N GLU A 61 -12.06 3.52 -4.00
CA GLU A 61 -12.18 3.94 -2.60
C GLU A 61 -11.12 3.28 -1.70
N GLN A 62 -10.86 1.98 -1.89
CA GLN A 62 -9.83 1.27 -1.17
C GLN A 62 -8.45 1.83 -1.51
N TYR A 63 -8.18 2.04 -2.80
CA TYR A 63 -6.93 2.62 -3.27
C TYR A 63 -6.70 4.03 -2.69
N ALA A 64 -7.70 4.91 -2.75
CA ALA A 64 -7.60 6.27 -2.22
C ALA A 64 -7.34 6.29 -0.70
N THR A 65 -7.98 5.38 0.04
CA THR A 65 -7.78 5.26 1.49
C THR A 65 -6.37 4.80 1.84
N LEU A 66 -5.86 3.78 1.13
CA LEU A 66 -4.50 3.28 1.32
C LEU A 66 -3.45 4.33 0.92
N LEU A 67 -3.69 5.08 -0.15
CA LEU A 67 -2.84 6.20 -0.57
C LEU A 67 -2.79 7.29 0.50
N CYS A 68 -3.94 7.72 1.01
CA CYS A 68 -4.02 8.72 2.06
C CYS A 68 -3.29 8.26 3.34
N ALA A 69 -3.44 6.99 3.71
CA ALA A 69 -2.74 6.41 4.86
C ALA A 69 -1.21 6.40 4.67
N ALA A 70 -0.73 5.98 3.50
CA ALA A 70 0.71 5.95 3.19
C ALA A 70 1.32 7.36 3.15
N VAL A 71 0.63 8.34 2.54
CA VAL A 71 1.09 9.74 2.52
C VAL A 71 1.12 10.35 3.93
N SER A 72 0.13 10.02 4.76
CA SER A 72 0.09 10.46 6.16
C SER A 72 1.26 9.91 6.98
N ALA A 73 1.78 8.72 6.63
CA ALA A 73 2.97 8.14 7.29
C ALA A 73 4.24 8.93 6.97
N THR A 74 4.38 9.42 5.74
CA THR A 74 5.55 10.18 5.27
C THR A 74 5.54 11.64 5.74
N GLY A 75 4.37 12.18 6.11
CA GLY A 75 4.19 13.57 6.56
C GLY A 75 4.35 13.82 8.06
N GLY A 76 4.67 12.79 8.86
CA GLY A 76 4.93 12.93 10.29
C GLY A 76 6.39 13.30 10.56
N ALA A 77 6.70 14.61 10.51
CA ALA A 77 7.94 15.21 11.01
C ALA A 77 7.74 15.80 12.42
#